data_AF-A0A9D9CQJ5-F1
#
_entry.id   AF-A0A9D9CQJ5-F1
#
_cell.length_a   1.000
_cell.length_b   1.000
_cell.length_c   1.000
_cell.angle_alpha   90.00
_cell.angle_beta   90.00
_cell.angle_gamma   90.00
#
_symmetry.space_group_name_H-M   'P 1'
#
loop_
_entity.id
_entity.type
_entity.pdbx_description
1 polymer ?
#
loop_
_entity_poly.entity_id
_entity_poly.type
_entity_poly.pdbx_seq_one_letter_code
_entity_poly.pdbx_strand_id
1 'polypeptide(L)'
;QNIYPEEVEAVCNNQPYVIESVVVDRKGVLVALLYMDKDKMAADGIQGEVLNEKLNEIRVSVNKDMPSYSKLGKIEVMDQPFEKTPKMSIKRFLYS
;
A
#
# COMPACT_ATOMS: atom_id res chain seq x y z
N GLN A 1 -1.81 -4.76 21.54
CA GLN A 1 -1.46 -5.72 20.47
C GLN A 1 -0.34 -5.12 19.65
N ASN A 2 0.71 -5.88 19.35
CA ASN A 2 1.75 -5.39 18.45
C ASN A 2 1.16 -5.40 17.03
N ILE A 3 1.17 -4.24 16.39
CA ILE A 3 0.89 -4.11 14.96
C ILE A 3 2.26 -4.16 14.28
N TYR A 4 2.43 -5.07 13.32
CA TYR A 4 3.63 -5.16 12.50
C TYR A 4 3.30 -4.61 11.10
N PRO A 5 3.65 -3.35 10.79
CA PRO A 5 3.38 -2.77 9.47
C PRO A 5 3.95 -3.60 8.32
N GLU A 6 5.07 -4.28 8.57
CA GLU A 6 5.75 -5.16 7.60
C GLU A 6 4.90 -6.34 7.15
N GLU A 7 4.07 -6.92 8.02
CA GLU A 7 3.17 -8.01 7.62
C GLU A 7 2.10 -7.49 6.65
N VAL A 8 1.54 -6.32 6.93
CA VAL A 8 0.54 -5.67 6.08
C VAL A 8 1.17 -5.28 4.74
N GLU A 9 2.40 -4.74 4.75
CA GLU A 9 3.17 -4.44 3.54
C GLU A 9 3.44 -5.70 2.70
N ALA A 10 3.75 -6.83 3.32
CA ALA A 10 3.95 -8.08 2.59
C ALA A 10 2.67 -8.52 1.84
N VAL A 11 1.50 -8.37 2.48
CA VAL A 11 0.22 -8.68 1.83
C VAL A 11 -0.12 -7.66 0.75
N CYS A 12 0.19 -6.38 0.95
CA CYS A 12 0.04 -5.32 -0.05
C CYS A 12 0.94 -5.56 -1.29
N ASN A 13 2.20 -5.94 -1.09
CA ASN A 13 3.15 -6.21 -2.17
C ASN A 13 2.77 -7.43 -3.02
N ASN A 14 1.97 -8.36 -2.48
CA ASN A 14 1.43 -9.49 -3.22
C ASN A 14 0.22 -9.11 -4.10
N GLN A 15 -0.29 -7.88 -4.01
CA GLN A 15 -1.43 -7.44 -4.79
C GLN A 15 -1.02 -7.09 -6.23
N PRO A 16 -1.91 -7.28 -7.21
CA PRO A 16 -1.61 -6.94 -8.59
C PRO A 16 -1.36 -5.43 -8.73
N TYR A 17 -0.44 -5.09 -9.63
CA TYR A 17 -0.02 -3.72 -9.94
C TYR A 17 0.78 -3.00 -8.85
N VAL A 18 0.88 -3.54 -7.63
CA VAL A 18 1.72 -2.97 -6.57
C VAL A 18 3.18 -3.33 -6.84
N ILE A 19 4.03 -2.30 -6.95
CA ILE A 19 5.48 -2.47 -7.06
C ILE A 19 6.08 -2.42 -5.65
N GLU A 20 5.67 -1.41 -4.87
CA GLU A 20 6.15 -1.22 -3.51
C GLU A 20 5.02 -0.75 -2.60
N SER A 21 5.13 -1.04 -1.31
CA SER A 21 4.21 -0.53 -0.31
C SER A 21 4.91 -0.15 0.98
N VAL A 22 4.35 0.85 1.66
CA VAL A 22 4.76 1.27 2.99
C VAL A 22 3.50 1.50 3.82
N VAL A 23 3.43 0.92 5.01
CA VAL A 23 2.31 1.11 5.92
C VAL A 23 2.74 2.04 7.04
N VAL A 24 1.94 3.08 7.25
CA VAL A 24 2.19 4.13 8.25
C VAL A 24 1.00 4.27 9.18
N ASP A 25 1.26 4.57 10.45
CA ASP A 25 0.21 4.93 11.41
C ASP A 25 0.00 6.44 11.38
N ARG A 26 -1.21 6.86 11.00
CA ARG A 26 -1.62 8.27 11.06
C ARG A 26 -2.74 8.41 12.08
N LYS A 27 -2.40 8.89 13.28
CA LYS A 27 -3.35 9.15 14.39
C LYS A 27 -4.13 7.90 14.82
N GLY A 28 -3.47 6.73 14.87
CA GLY A 28 -4.07 5.46 15.26
C GLY A 28 -4.84 4.76 14.14
N VAL A 29 -4.70 5.23 12.90
CA VAL A 29 -5.26 4.59 11.71
C VAL A 29 -4.12 4.17 10.79
N LEU A 30 -4.10 2.90 10.41
CA LEU A 30 -3.14 2.38 9.45
C LEU A 30 -3.49 2.83 8.03
N VAL A 31 -2.53 3.46 7.37
CA VAL A 31 -2.61 3.93 6.00
C VAL A 31 -1.55 3.20 5.18
N ALA A 32 -1.96 2.51 4.13
CA ALA A 32 -1.04 1.92 3.17
C ALA A 32 -0.74 2.92 2.06
N LEU A 33 0.53 3.26 1.90
CA LEU A 33 1.06 3.97 0.75
C LEU A 33 1.48 2.92 -0.27
N LEU A 34 0.89 2.95 -1.46
CA LEU A 34 1.19 2.00 -2.53
C LEU A 34 1.84 2.72 -3.71
N TYR A 35 3.02 2.28 -4.12
CA TYR A 35 3.59 2.66 -5.41
C TYR A 35 3.21 1.58 -6.42
N MET A 36 2.45 1.99 -7.44
CA MET A 36 1.85 1.08 -8.42
C MET A 36 2.44 1.29 -9.81
N ASP A 37 2.42 0.23 -10.61
CA ASP A 37 2.87 0.23 -11.99
C ASP A 37 1.87 0.97 -12.88
N LYS A 38 2.09 2.27 -13.05
CA LYS A 38 1.24 3.14 -13.88
C LYS A 38 1.24 2.73 -15.34
N ASP A 39 2.34 2.20 -15.86
CA ASP A 39 2.44 1.78 -17.26
C ASP A 39 1.55 0.56 -17.50
N LYS A 40 1.62 -0.43 -16.62
CA LYS A 40 0.77 -1.63 -16.67
C LYS A 40 -0.71 -1.29 -16.45
N MET A 41 -1.01 -0.41 -15.50
CA MET A 41 -2.35 0.06 -15.27
C MET A 41 -2.94 0.84 -16.45
N ALA A 42 -2.14 1.70 -17.07
CA ALA A 42 -2.58 2.45 -18.25
C ALA A 42 -2.82 1.51 -19.44
N ALA A 43 -1.98 0.48 -19.62
CA ALA A 43 -2.19 -0.56 -20.64
C ALA A 43 -3.50 -1.33 -20.42
N ASP A 44 -3.84 -1.63 -19.16
CA ASP A 44 -5.08 -2.32 -18.78
C ASP A 44 -6.30 -1.37 -18.66
N GLY A 45 -6.13 -0.07 -18.91
CA GLY A 45 -7.20 0.93 -18.81
C GLY A 45 -7.65 1.25 -17.37
N ILE A 46 -6.84 0.93 -16.36
CA ILE A 46 -7.14 1.16 -14.94
C ILE A 46 -6.84 2.62 -14.59
N GLN A 47 -7.85 3.48 -14.70
CA GLN A 47 -7.78 4.90 -14.35
C GLN A 47 -9.11 5.39 -13.75
N GLY A 48 -9.07 6.54 -13.05
CA GLY A 48 -10.26 7.19 -12.50
C GLY A 48 -11.06 6.29 -11.56
N GLU A 49 -12.31 6.00 -11.91
CA GLU A 49 -13.21 5.17 -11.10
C GLU A 49 -12.72 3.72 -10.98
N VAL A 50 -12.18 3.14 -12.05
CA VAL A 50 -11.67 1.75 -12.06
C VAL A 50 -10.50 1.59 -11.09
N LEU A 51 -9.64 2.61 -10.99
CA LEU A 51 -8.57 2.64 -10.00
C LEU A 51 -9.15 2.64 -8.58
N ASN A 52 -10.16 3.47 -8.30
CA ASN A 52 -10.77 3.52 -6.97
C ASN A 52 -11.41 2.18 -6.58
N GLU A 53 -12.08 1.51 -7.53
CA GLU A 53 -12.60 0.16 -7.32
C GLU A 53 -11.47 -0.82 -7.01
N LYS A 54 -10.39 -0.80 -7.78
CA LYS A 54 -9.22 -1.66 -7.56
C LYS A 54 -8.56 -1.43 -6.20
N LEU A 55 -8.41 -0.18 -5.78
CA LEU A 55 -7.85 0.15 -4.47
C LEU A 55 -8.75 -0.35 -3.34
N ASN A 56 -10.07 -0.24 -3.50
CA ASN A 56 -11.00 -0.77 -2.52
C ASN A 56 -10.97 -2.30 -2.47
N GLU A 57 -10.89 -2.99 -3.62
CA GLU A 57 -10.67 -4.44 -3.67
C GLU A 57 -9.40 -4.84 -2.92
N ILE A 58 -8.28 -4.17 -3.20
CA ILE A 58 -7.00 -4.40 -2.52
C ILE A 58 -7.15 -4.20 -1.01
N ARG A 59 -7.78 -3.11 -0.57
CA ARG A 59 -8.02 -2.83 0.85
C ARG A 59 -8.84 -3.92 1.53
N VAL A 60 -9.92 -4.37 0.88
CA VAL A 60 -10.79 -5.43 1.43
C VAL A 60 -10.04 -6.76 1.47
N SER A 61 -9.27 -7.09 0.43
CA SER A 61 -8.44 -8.28 0.35
C SER A 61 -7.40 -8.32 1.48
N VAL A 62 -6.58 -7.26 1.60
CA VAL A 62 -5.59 -7.13 2.68
C VAL A 62 -6.25 -7.21 4.06
N ASN A 63 -7.38 -6.51 4.26
CA ASN A 63 -8.09 -6.52 5.55
C ASN A 63 -8.76 -7.85 5.90
N LYS A 64 -8.94 -8.75 4.93
CA LYS A 64 -9.50 -10.09 5.15
C LYS A 64 -8.47 -11.01 5.79
N ASP A 65 -7.22 -10.87 5.38
CA ASP A 65 -6.10 -11.66 5.90
C ASP A 65 -5.52 -11.06 7.20
N MET A 66 -5.85 -9.79 7.50
CA MET A 66 -5.36 -9.09 8.68
C MET A 66 -6.31 -9.14 9.89
N PRO A 67 -5.76 -9.27 11.12
CA PRO A 67 -6.53 -9.11 12.35
C PRO A 67 -7.21 -7.74 12.46
N SER A 68 -8.31 -7.64 13.22
CA SER A 68 -9.11 -6.41 13.36
C SER A 68 -8.33 -5.15 13.75
N TYR A 69 -7.23 -5.30 14.50
CA TYR A 69 -6.35 -4.21 14.94
C TYR A 69 -5.27 -3.83 13.91
N SER A 70 -5.04 -4.66 12.89
CA SER A 70 -4.08 -4.41 11.80
C SER A 70 -4.78 -4.07 10.47
N LYS A 71 -6.08 -3.76 10.51
CA LYS A 71 -6.84 -3.39 9.31
C LYS A 71 -6.45 -2.00 8.83
N LEU A 72 -6.21 -1.90 7.53
CA LEU A 72 -6.02 -0.65 6.81
C LEU A 72 -7.31 0.17 6.83
N GLY A 73 -7.21 1.37 7.38
CA GLY A 73 -8.27 2.37 7.29
C GLY A 73 -8.31 3.02 5.92
N LYS A 74 -7.14 3.26 5.32
CA LYS A 74 -7.02 3.98 4.05
C LYS A 74 -5.86 3.43 3.20
N ILE A 75 -6.01 3.58 1.88
CA ILE A 75 -4.94 3.36 0.91
C ILE A 75 -4.71 4.67 0.16
N GLU A 76 -3.44 5.03 -0.04
CA GLU A 76 -3.01 6.18 -0.84
C GLU A 76 -2.03 5.70 -1.91
N VAL A 77 -2.26 6.11 -3.15
CA VAL A 77 -1.35 5.78 -4.27
C VAL A 77 -0.28 6.84 -4.34
N MET A 78 0.98 6.41 -4.36
CA MET A 78 2.14 7.25 -4.52
C MET A 78 2.45 7.40 -6.01
N ASP A 79 2.64 8.65 -6.45
CA ASP A 79 2.99 8.94 -7.84
C ASP A 79 4.44 8.62 -8.20
N GLN A 80 5.29 8.53 -7.18
CA GLN A 80 6.74 8.35 -7.27
C GLN A 80 7.15 7.14 -6.43
N PRO A 81 8.22 6.42 -6.83
CA PRO A 81 8.77 5.33 -6.05
C PRO A 81 9.27 5.80 -4.69
N PHE A 82 9.33 4.90 -3.72
CA PHE A 82 9.78 5.28 -2.38
C PHE A 82 11.29 5.55 -2.38
N GLU A 83 11.68 6.56 -1.62
CA GLU A 83 13.08 6.91 -1.41
C GLU A 83 13.82 5.78 -0.70
N LYS A 84 14.90 5.29 -1.30
CA LYS A 84 15.70 4.17 -0.77
C LYS A 84 17.04 4.64 -0.23
N THR A 85 17.53 3.91 0.77
CA THR A 85 18.92 4.00 1.22
C THR A 85 19.86 3.36 0.19
N PRO A 86 21.18 3.63 0.23
CA PRO A 86 22.15 2.90 -0.58
C PRO A 86 22.13 1.38 -0.37
N LYS A 87 21.60 0.91 0.77
CA LYS A 87 21.37 -0.51 1.07
C LYS A 87 20.02 -1.04 0.53
N MET A 88 19.36 -0.31 -0.37
CA MET A 88 18.06 -0.64 -0.99
C MET A 88 16.85 -0.72 -0.05
N SER A 89 16.99 -0.39 1.23
CA SER A 89 15.85 -0.30 2.17
C SER A 89 15.11 1.03 2.00
N ILE A 90 13.77 1.01 2.09
CA ILE A 90 12.91 2.21 2.01
C ILE A 90 13.13 3.13 3.24
N LYS A 91 13.29 4.43 3.00
CA LYS A 91 13.42 5.48 4.02
C LYS A 91 12.05 5.81 4.65
N ARG A 92 11.54 4.91 5.50
CA ARG A 92 10.24 5.03 6.18
C ARG A 92 10.03 6.36 6.94
N PHE A 93 11.09 6.96 7.47
CA PHE A 93 11.03 8.24 8.19
C PHE A 93 10.50 9.41 7.35
N LEU A 94 10.51 9.31 6.01
CA LEU A 94 9.98 10.32 5.11
C LEU A 94 8.44 10.28 4.97
N TYR A 95 7.80 9.22 5.45
CA TYR A 95 6.40 8.92 5.18
C TYR A 95 5.53 8.83 6.45
N SER A 96 6.16 8.93 7.63
CA SER A 96 5.53 8.86 8.97
C SER A 96 4.80 10.15 9.32
#